data_AF-A0AAU6WNQ6-F1
#
_entry.id   AF-A0AAU6WNQ6-F1
#
_cell.length_a   1.000
_cell.length_b   1.000
_cell.length_c   1.000
_cell.angle_alpha   90.00
_cell.angle_beta   90.00
_cell.angle_gamma   90.00
#
_symmetry.space_group_name_H-M   'P 1'
#
loop_
_entity.id
_entity.type
_entity.pdbx_description
1 polymer ?
#
loop_
_entity_poly.entity_id
_entity_poly.type
_entity_poly.pdbx_seq_one_letter_code
_entity_poly.pdbx_strand_id
1 'polypeptide(L)'
;MMKFRERPIQIVLVIITLVMTIFRFLLNENGRVSPDSIRYLRFAHNLPVIDNTTTPLGYPLAIRFFTFFGLDEFWGSKAIGIMAFLFIIIFTWRKKFFFRESVILCSLFSFLSIFSFTMSEALTLPFAFLFLYVSALIIEGKLERRNAIFYLTLSLIALYNVRYSSLFIIGGTGLFGLVFYKRKYASPFIISGIIGGTFVVLYKFLFIDYFNENYVNEALEIGLHPTSRLLIELLQGLCTSFNPFIHISDPGGGIINYAIYGIGFINILAIVYVFIKYRLTETETFLHFCRGNRHYLFLFHTVFLFSQRYRLPAAGSFQPSGMAGVFQEIISGPFA
;
A
#
# COMPACT_ATOMS: atom_id res chain seq x y z
N MET A 1 -13.52 12.13 28.54
CA MET A 1 -13.85 13.45 27.95
C MET A 1 -12.56 14.12 27.49
N MET A 2 -12.15 13.97 26.21
CA MET A 2 -10.92 14.56 25.65
C MET A 2 -10.97 14.74 24.12
N LYS A 3 -12.16 14.94 23.52
CA LYS A 3 -12.34 14.97 22.04
C LYS A 3 -11.96 16.28 21.35
N PHE A 4 -11.88 17.41 22.07
CA PHE A 4 -11.70 18.73 21.45
C PHE A 4 -10.27 19.04 21.00
N ARG A 5 -9.24 18.41 21.60
CA ARG A 5 -7.83 18.65 21.25
C ARG A 5 -7.33 17.84 20.05
N GLU A 6 -7.96 16.72 19.71
CA GLU A 6 -7.51 15.85 18.61
C GLU A 6 -7.77 16.45 17.21
N ARG A 7 -8.92 17.11 17.03
CA ARG A 7 -9.31 17.70 15.73
C ARG A 7 -8.34 18.76 15.20
N PRO A 8 -7.93 19.77 15.99
CA PRO A 8 -6.98 20.76 15.50
C PRO A 8 -5.63 20.11 15.14
N ILE A 9 -5.17 19.13 15.91
CA ILE A 9 -3.93 18.39 15.60
C ILE A 9 -4.05 17.66 14.26
N GLN A 10 -5.17 16.97 13.99
CA GLN A 10 -5.39 16.28 12.71
C GLN A 10 -5.41 17.26 11.53
N ILE A 11 -6.07 18.42 11.68
CA ILE A 11 -6.11 19.46 10.64
C ILE A 11 -4.70 20.00 10.37
N VAL A 12 -3.97 20.35 11.43
CA VAL A 12 -2.58 20.83 11.32
C VAL A 12 -1.69 19.78 10.65
N LEU A 13 -1.83 18.49 11.01
CA LEU A 13 -1.07 17.41 10.40
C LEU A 13 -1.36 17.27 8.89
N VAL A 14 -2.63 17.38 8.48
CA VAL A 14 -3.03 17.35 7.07
C VAL A 14 -2.44 18.53 6.31
N ILE A 15 -2.49 19.75 6.88
CA ILE A 15 -1.90 20.95 6.28
C ILE A 15 -0.40 20.80 6.13
N ILE A 16 0.31 20.40 7.19
CA ILE A 16 1.77 20.18 7.16
C ILE A 16 2.11 19.11 6.11
N THR A 17 1.38 17.99 6.09
CA THR A 17 1.62 16.91 5.12
C THR A 17 1.45 17.41 3.68
N LEU A 18 0.41 18.22 3.41
CA LEU A 18 0.18 18.81 2.11
C LEU A 18 1.32 19.77 1.70
N VAL A 19 1.66 20.72 2.57
CA VAL A 19 2.74 21.70 2.33
C VAL A 19 4.07 20.99 2.12
N MET A 20 4.41 20.01 2.95
CA MET A 20 5.63 19.23 2.81
C MET A 20 5.65 18.36 1.55
N THR A 21 4.50 17.85 1.11
CA THR A 21 4.39 17.15 -0.19
C THR A 21 4.76 18.10 -1.33
N ILE A 22 4.24 19.34 -1.29
CA ILE A 22 4.55 20.38 -2.28
C ILE A 22 6.03 20.75 -2.24
N PHE A 23 6.58 21.07 -1.06
CA PHE A 23 7.99 21.43 -0.91
C PHE A 23 8.93 20.34 -1.40
N ARG A 24 8.60 19.06 -1.21
CA ARG A 24 9.47 17.97 -1.66
C ARG A 24 9.62 17.87 -3.16
N PHE A 25 8.61 18.17 -3.97
CA PHE A 25 8.80 18.17 -5.41
C PHE A 25 9.23 19.52 -5.97
N LEU A 26 9.17 20.61 -5.19
CA LEU A 26 9.73 21.91 -5.56
C LEU A 26 11.22 22.04 -5.24
N LEU A 27 11.66 21.49 -4.10
CA LEU A 27 13.01 21.71 -3.56
C LEU A 27 13.97 20.53 -3.78
N ASN A 28 13.46 19.32 -4.03
CA ASN A 28 14.35 18.19 -4.31
C ASN A 28 14.78 18.15 -5.77
N GLU A 29 15.93 17.52 -5.99
CA GLU A 29 16.51 17.27 -7.30
C GLU A 29 15.51 16.67 -8.29
N ASN A 30 15.51 17.21 -9.51
CA ASN A 30 14.67 16.79 -10.64
C ASN A 30 13.17 16.73 -10.31
N GLY A 31 12.72 17.47 -9.29
CA GLY A 31 11.33 17.45 -8.83
C GLY A 31 10.83 16.05 -8.46
N ARG A 32 11.70 15.16 -7.97
CA ARG A 32 11.35 13.77 -7.57
C ARG A 32 10.88 12.91 -8.74
N VAL A 33 11.66 12.93 -9.82
CA VAL A 33 11.49 12.10 -11.02
C VAL A 33 12.58 11.03 -11.03
N SER A 34 12.20 9.77 -11.28
CA SER A 34 13.13 8.65 -11.55
C SER A 34 13.09 8.24 -13.03
N PRO A 35 13.97 7.33 -13.48
CA PRO A 35 13.84 6.71 -14.79
C PRO A 35 12.45 6.10 -15.06
N ASP A 36 11.81 5.51 -14.04
CA ASP A 36 10.44 4.99 -14.15
C ASP A 36 9.41 6.11 -14.32
N SER A 37 9.60 7.24 -13.65
CA SER A 37 8.76 8.43 -13.84
C SER A 37 8.80 8.91 -15.29
N ILE A 38 9.99 8.93 -15.91
CA ILE A 38 10.16 9.34 -17.32
C ILE A 38 9.39 8.41 -18.25
N ARG A 39 9.37 7.10 -17.97
CA ARG A 39 8.57 6.13 -18.73
C ARG A 39 7.07 6.45 -18.68
N TYR A 40 6.54 6.77 -17.49
CA TYR A 40 5.14 7.16 -17.34
C TYR A 40 4.81 8.48 -18.06
N LEU A 41 5.69 9.48 -17.96
CA LEU A 41 5.51 10.78 -18.61
C LEU A 41 5.55 10.67 -20.13
N ARG A 42 6.52 9.92 -20.68
CA ARG A 42 6.62 9.65 -22.12
C ARG A 42 5.38 8.91 -22.63
N PHE A 43 4.94 7.89 -21.91
CA PHE A 43 3.74 7.16 -22.30
C PHE A 43 2.52 8.08 -22.29
N ALA A 44 2.36 8.92 -21.25
CA ALA A 44 1.27 9.90 -21.21
C ALA A 44 1.32 10.89 -22.38
N HIS A 45 2.51 11.36 -22.75
CA HIS A 45 2.71 12.29 -23.86
C HIS A 45 2.32 11.69 -25.22
N ASN A 46 2.66 10.41 -25.44
CA ASN A 46 2.45 9.72 -26.70
C ASN A 46 1.00 9.26 -26.93
N LEU A 47 0.15 9.29 -25.90
CA LEU A 47 -1.26 8.94 -26.03
C LEU A 47 -1.99 9.85 -27.04
N PRO A 48 -2.75 9.27 -27.99
CA PRO A 48 -3.37 7.94 -27.95
C PRO A 48 -2.54 6.78 -28.54
N VAL A 49 -1.33 7.03 -29.07
CA VAL A 49 -0.49 5.96 -29.62
C VAL A 49 0.14 5.18 -28.47
N ILE A 50 -0.04 3.86 -28.48
CA ILE A 50 0.45 2.97 -27.42
C ILE A 50 1.80 2.43 -27.87
N ASP A 51 2.87 3.02 -27.36
CA ASP A 51 4.26 2.64 -27.66
C ASP A 51 4.89 1.74 -26.58
N ASN A 52 4.21 1.57 -25.44
CA ASN A 52 4.71 0.80 -24.31
C ASN A 52 3.59 0.05 -23.56
N THR A 53 3.69 -1.27 -23.48
CA THR A 53 2.76 -2.14 -22.72
C THR A 53 3.33 -2.63 -21.39
N THR A 54 4.62 -2.38 -21.11
CA THR A 54 5.31 -2.79 -19.87
C THR A 54 4.73 -2.12 -18.63
N THR A 55 4.23 -0.88 -18.79
CA THR A 55 3.56 -0.13 -17.73
C THR A 55 2.05 -0.13 -17.94
N PRO A 56 1.24 -0.29 -16.88
CA PRO A 56 -0.22 -0.20 -16.98
C PRO A 56 -0.68 1.18 -17.44
N LEU A 57 -1.78 1.20 -18.19
CA LEU A 57 -2.29 2.38 -18.88
C LEU A 57 -2.96 3.40 -17.93
N GLY A 58 -3.41 2.98 -16.75
CA GLY A 58 -4.23 3.82 -15.85
C GLY A 58 -3.53 5.07 -15.33
N TYR A 59 -2.25 4.99 -14.93
CA TYR A 59 -1.52 6.17 -14.46
C TYR A 59 -1.13 7.14 -15.59
N PRO A 60 -0.59 6.69 -16.73
CA PRO A 60 -0.40 7.52 -17.92
C PRO A 60 -1.69 8.22 -18.41
N LEU A 61 -2.82 7.50 -18.45
CA LEU A 61 -4.12 8.12 -18.78
C LEU A 61 -4.49 9.23 -17.81
N ALA A 62 -4.29 9.00 -16.51
CA ALA A 62 -4.59 10.01 -15.51
C ALA A 62 -3.71 11.25 -15.70
N ILE A 63 -2.43 11.09 -16.05
CA ILE A 63 -1.55 12.22 -16.38
C ILE A 63 -2.07 12.96 -17.60
N ARG A 64 -2.37 12.23 -18.68
CA ARG A 64 -2.90 12.79 -19.93
C ARG A 64 -4.21 13.54 -19.69
N PHE A 65 -5.08 13.03 -18.82
CA PHE A 65 -6.32 13.71 -18.46
C PHE A 65 -6.07 15.13 -17.91
N PHE A 66 -5.04 15.31 -17.08
CA PHE A 66 -4.68 16.63 -16.55
C PHE A 66 -4.11 17.58 -17.62
N THR A 67 -3.55 17.05 -18.71
CA THR A 67 -3.07 17.89 -19.82
C THR A 67 -4.19 18.58 -20.59
N PHE A 68 -5.41 18.02 -20.59
CA PHE A 68 -6.57 18.70 -21.16
C PHE A 68 -6.96 19.98 -20.40
N PHE A 69 -6.50 20.14 -19.17
CA PHE A 69 -6.69 21.35 -18.36
C PHE A 69 -5.53 22.36 -18.50
N GLY A 70 -4.61 22.13 -19.43
CA GLY A 70 -3.47 23.01 -19.69
C GLY A 70 -2.26 22.79 -18.78
N LEU A 71 -2.21 21.67 -18.04
CA LEU A 71 -1.03 21.28 -17.27
C LEU A 71 -0.07 20.45 -18.14
N ASP A 72 1.24 20.69 -18.03
CA ASP A 72 2.22 19.78 -18.63
C ASP A 72 2.19 18.41 -17.94
N GLU A 73 2.71 17.35 -18.58
CA GLU A 73 2.69 15.99 -18.03
C GLU A 73 3.36 15.91 -16.65
N PHE A 74 4.44 16.68 -16.46
CA PHE A 74 5.11 16.78 -15.16
C PHE A 74 4.16 17.32 -14.09
N TRP A 75 3.52 18.47 -14.32
CA TRP A 75 2.61 19.10 -13.36
C TRP A 75 1.33 18.29 -13.16
N GLY A 76 0.82 17.66 -14.23
CA GLY A 76 -0.29 16.70 -14.15
C GLY A 76 0.03 15.54 -13.22
N SER A 77 1.27 15.03 -13.26
CA SER A 77 1.68 13.97 -12.33
C SER A 77 1.71 14.40 -10.86
N LYS A 78 2.07 15.66 -10.57
CA LYS A 78 2.04 16.22 -9.20
C LYS A 78 0.62 16.49 -8.72
N ALA A 79 -0.24 16.97 -9.62
CA ALA A 79 -1.65 17.14 -9.35
C ALA A 79 -2.30 15.81 -8.94
N ILE A 80 -1.99 14.70 -9.62
CA ILE A 80 -2.47 13.37 -9.23
C ILE A 80 -2.03 12.99 -7.81
N GLY A 81 -0.77 13.24 -7.45
CA GLY A 81 -0.26 12.95 -6.11
C GLY A 81 -1.02 13.70 -5.00
N ILE A 82 -1.24 15.01 -5.21
CA ILE A 82 -2.01 15.86 -4.29
C ILE A 82 -3.48 15.40 -4.23
N MET A 83 -4.09 15.14 -5.39
CA MET A 83 -5.48 14.69 -5.47
C MET A 83 -5.67 13.32 -4.81
N ALA A 84 -4.72 12.41 -4.95
CA ALA A 84 -4.74 11.12 -4.28
C ALA A 84 -4.71 11.27 -2.75
N PHE A 85 -3.82 12.11 -2.22
CA PHE A 85 -3.76 12.42 -0.80
C PHE A 85 -5.08 13.03 -0.31
N LEU A 86 -5.56 14.10 -0.96
CA LEU A 86 -6.81 14.77 -0.57
C LEU A 86 -8.01 13.81 -0.65
N PHE A 87 -8.07 12.97 -1.69
CA PHE A 87 -9.11 11.96 -1.82
C PHE A 87 -9.11 11.02 -0.62
N ILE A 88 -7.96 10.48 -0.20
CA ILE A 88 -7.88 9.56 0.95
C ILE A 88 -8.38 10.26 2.21
N ILE A 89 -7.93 11.48 2.50
CA ILE A 89 -8.34 12.23 3.70
C ILE A 89 -9.84 12.53 3.68
N ILE A 90 -10.37 13.04 2.57
CA ILE A 90 -11.79 13.38 2.42
C ILE A 90 -12.65 12.12 2.49
N PHE A 91 -12.24 11.04 1.82
CA PHE A 91 -12.96 9.78 1.78
C PHE A 91 -13.06 9.16 3.18
N THR A 92 -11.93 9.02 3.87
CA THR A 92 -11.86 8.42 5.21
C THR A 92 -12.59 9.27 6.24
N TRP A 93 -12.58 10.60 6.11
CA TRP A 93 -13.37 11.51 6.92
C TRP A 93 -14.88 11.31 6.71
N ARG A 94 -15.34 11.33 5.46
CA ARG A 94 -16.76 11.22 5.09
C ARG A 94 -17.34 9.85 5.46
N LYS A 95 -16.56 8.78 5.26
CA LYS A 95 -16.98 7.40 5.56
C LYS A 95 -16.68 6.96 6.99
N LYS A 96 -15.97 7.79 7.79
CA LYS A 96 -15.46 7.45 9.13
C LYS A 96 -14.66 6.14 9.14
N PHE A 97 -13.99 5.82 8.04
CA PHE A 97 -13.23 4.59 7.85
C PHE A 97 -11.77 4.86 8.18
N PHE A 98 -11.31 4.42 9.36
CA PHE A 98 -9.93 4.58 9.85
C PHE A 98 -9.36 6.00 9.66
N PHE A 99 -10.16 7.04 9.90
CA PHE A 99 -9.77 8.42 9.59
C PHE A 99 -8.49 8.86 10.34
N ARG A 100 -8.40 8.57 11.63
CA ARG A 100 -7.27 8.98 12.47
C ARG A 100 -5.99 8.28 12.03
N GLU A 101 -6.10 6.99 11.75
CA GLU A 101 -5.03 6.13 11.29
C GLU A 101 -4.56 6.56 9.90
N SER A 102 -5.49 6.92 9.02
CA SER A 102 -5.20 7.38 7.66
C SER A 102 -4.48 8.73 7.66
N VAL A 103 -4.88 9.66 8.53
CA VAL A 103 -4.20 10.95 8.71
C VAL A 103 -2.75 10.74 9.18
N ILE A 104 -2.53 9.90 10.20
CA ILE A 104 -1.19 9.57 10.70
C ILE A 104 -0.37 8.86 9.60
N LEU A 105 -0.96 7.88 8.94
CA LEU A 105 -0.29 7.10 7.90
C LEU A 105 0.15 7.99 6.74
N CYS A 106 -0.71 8.88 6.25
CA CYS A 106 -0.36 9.79 5.15
C CYS A 106 0.74 10.78 5.56
N SER A 107 0.84 11.12 6.85
CA SER A 107 1.90 11.99 7.38
C SER A 107 3.26 11.30 7.54
N LEU A 108 3.32 9.96 7.47
CA LEU A 108 4.59 9.25 7.53
C LEU A 108 5.45 9.59 6.32
N PHE A 109 6.75 9.68 6.55
CA PHE A 109 7.73 10.06 5.53
C PHE A 109 7.62 9.24 4.23
N SER A 110 7.34 7.93 4.34
CA SER A 110 7.17 7.04 3.18
C SER A 110 5.94 7.39 2.33
N PHE A 111 4.81 7.75 2.94
CA PHE A 111 3.60 8.11 2.19
C PHE A 111 3.70 9.51 1.59
N LEU A 112 4.24 10.44 2.37
CA LEU A 112 4.58 11.77 1.89
C LEU A 112 5.57 11.71 0.71
N SER A 113 6.52 10.78 0.77
CA SER A 113 7.45 10.46 -0.33
C SER A 113 6.71 9.96 -1.57
N ILE A 114 5.73 9.07 -1.41
CA ILE A 114 4.90 8.54 -2.51
C ILE A 114 4.07 9.64 -3.17
N PHE A 115 3.38 10.48 -2.41
CA PHE A 115 2.52 11.54 -2.97
C PHE A 115 3.30 12.65 -3.70
N SER A 116 4.58 12.86 -3.35
CA SER A 116 5.45 13.81 -4.06
C SER A 116 6.13 13.23 -5.30
N PHE A 117 6.21 11.89 -5.40
CA PHE A 117 6.89 11.21 -6.51
C PHE A 117 6.00 11.06 -7.73
N THR A 118 6.61 11.11 -8.93
CA THR A 118 5.89 10.83 -10.19
C THR A 118 5.86 9.32 -10.42
N MET A 119 4.93 8.63 -9.74
CA MET A 119 4.84 7.17 -9.71
C MET A 119 3.38 6.71 -9.59
N SER A 120 3.08 5.55 -10.20
CA SER A 120 1.75 4.92 -10.19
C SER A 120 1.20 4.65 -8.78
N GLU A 121 2.12 4.49 -7.81
CA GLU A 121 1.90 4.29 -6.39
C GLU A 121 0.93 5.30 -5.82
N ALA A 122 1.10 6.58 -6.16
CA ALA A 122 0.26 7.65 -5.61
C ALA A 122 -1.20 7.44 -6.00
N LEU A 123 -1.47 7.15 -7.28
CA LEU A 123 -2.82 6.89 -7.79
C LEU A 123 -3.40 5.54 -7.30
N THR A 124 -2.52 4.58 -7.02
CA THR A 124 -2.92 3.26 -6.53
C THR A 124 -3.58 3.34 -5.14
N LEU A 125 -3.09 4.22 -4.26
CA LEU A 125 -3.55 4.30 -2.87
C LEU A 125 -5.04 4.64 -2.70
N PRO A 126 -5.63 5.65 -3.38
CA PRO A 126 -7.07 5.89 -3.40
C PRO A 126 -7.92 4.65 -3.71
N PHE A 127 -7.56 3.91 -4.76
CA PHE A 127 -8.26 2.69 -5.15
C PHE A 127 -8.06 1.56 -4.14
N ALA A 128 -6.90 1.50 -3.50
CA ALA A 128 -6.66 0.55 -2.41
C ALA A 128 -7.58 0.86 -1.22
N PHE A 129 -7.72 2.12 -0.81
CA PHE A 129 -8.64 2.52 0.26
C PHE A 129 -10.11 2.21 -0.08
N LEU A 130 -10.52 2.42 -1.33
CA LEU A 130 -11.87 2.04 -1.81
C LEU A 130 -12.08 0.53 -1.73
N PHE A 131 -11.12 -0.26 -2.25
CA PHE A 131 -11.14 -1.72 -2.19
C PHE A 131 -11.25 -2.22 -0.75
N LEU A 132 -10.47 -1.65 0.17
CA LEU A 132 -10.49 -2.02 1.58
C LEU A 132 -11.81 -1.70 2.25
N TYR A 133 -12.35 -0.51 1.98
CA TYR A 133 -13.64 -0.09 2.49
C TYR A 133 -14.76 -1.00 2.01
N VAL A 134 -14.81 -1.30 0.71
CA VAL A 134 -15.81 -2.21 0.12
C VAL A 134 -15.68 -3.60 0.74
N SER A 135 -14.46 -4.12 0.85
CA SER A 135 -14.22 -5.44 1.45
C SER A 135 -14.68 -5.51 2.90
N ALA A 136 -14.41 -4.46 3.69
CA ALA A 136 -14.89 -4.38 5.07
C ALA A 136 -16.42 -4.37 5.15
N LEU A 137 -17.10 -3.61 4.28
CA LEU A 137 -18.57 -3.60 4.22
C LEU A 137 -19.17 -4.96 3.85
N ILE A 138 -18.49 -5.73 3.00
CA ILE A 138 -18.92 -7.08 2.59
C ILE A 138 -18.75 -8.06 3.75
N ILE A 139 -17.61 -8.02 4.45
CA ILE A 139 -17.33 -8.87 5.61
C ILE A 139 -18.31 -8.55 6.76
N GLU A 140 -18.60 -7.27 6.99
CA GLU A 140 -19.58 -6.82 7.99
C GLU A 140 -21.05 -7.08 7.57
N GLY A 141 -21.30 -7.58 6.35
CA GLY A 141 -22.65 -7.87 5.84
C GLY A 141 -23.48 -6.63 5.49
N LYS A 142 -22.89 -5.43 5.47
CA LYS A 142 -23.57 -4.18 5.10
C LYS A 142 -23.76 -4.04 3.58
N LEU A 143 -22.94 -4.72 2.80
CA LEU A 143 -23.00 -4.74 1.35
C LEU A 143 -23.16 -6.18 0.87
N GLU A 144 -24.30 -6.51 0.28
CA GLU A 144 -24.64 -7.88 -0.10
C GLU A 144 -24.79 -8.08 -1.62
N ARG A 145 -24.63 -9.34 -2.05
CA ARG A 145 -25.00 -9.88 -3.38
C ARG A 145 -24.35 -9.12 -4.55
N ARG A 146 -25.16 -8.65 -5.51
CA ARG A 146 -24.72 -8.08 -6.78
C ARG A 146 -23.92 -6.79 -6.61
N ASN A 147 -24.31 -5.95 -5.66
CA ASN A 147 -23.61 -4.70 -5.38
C ASN A 147 -22.21 -4.97 -4.80
N ALA A 148 -22.10 -5.97 -3.92
CA ALA A 148 -20.81 -6.43 -3.39
C ALA A 148 -19.88 -6.88 -4.51
N ILE A 149 -20.35 -7.76 -5.39
CA ILE A 149 -19.57 -8.27 -6.53
C ILE A 149 -19.17 -7.12 -7.45
N PHE A 150 -20.10 -6.23 -7.80
CA PHE A 150 -19.84 -5.12 -8.72
C PHE A 150 -18.76 -4.18 -8.20
N TYR A 151 -18.91 -3.65 -6.97
CA TYR A 151 -17.94 -2.70 -6.42
C TYR A 151 -16.58 -3.33 -6.13
N LEU A 152 -16.57 -4.58 -5.66
CA LEU A 152 -15.32 -5.31 -5.40
C LEU A 152 -14.56 -5.57 -6.70
N THR A 153 -15.26 -6.09 -7.73
CA THR A 153 -14.68 -6.33 -9.06
C THR A 153 -14.18 -5.05 -9.71
N LEU A 154 -14.98 -3.97 -9.66
CA LEU A 154 -14.59 -2.68 -10.23
C LEU A 154 -13.32 -2.13 -9.56
N SER A 155 -13.21 -2.29 -8.23
CA SER A 155 -12.01 -1.87 -7.50
C SER A 155 -10.78 -2.70 -7.89
N LEU A 156 -10.93 -4.02 -8.05
CA LEU A 156 -9.85 -4.91 -8.51
C LEU A 156 -9.36 -4.57 -9.92
N ILE A 157 -10.29 -4.35 -10.86
CA ILE A 157 -9.97 -3.97 -12.24
C ILE A 157 -9.27 -2.60 -12.24
N ALA A 158 -9.78 -1.62 -11.50
CA ALA A 158 -9.14 -0.30 -11.39
C ALA A 158 -7.71 -0.40 -10.85
N LEU A 159 -7.51 -1.19 -9.78
CA LEU A 159 -6.20 -1.43 -9.19
C LEU A 159 -5.23 -2.08 -10.17
N TYR A 160 -5.67 -3.05 -10.98
CA TYR A 160 -4.83 -3.69 -11.98
C TYR A 160 -4.45 -2.74 -13.12
N ASN A 161 -5.39 -1.92 -13.58
CA ASN A 161 -5.14 -0.93 -14.63
C ASN A 161 -4.18 0.18 -14.20
N VAL A 162 -4.10 0.50 -12.91
CA VAL A 162 -3.08 1.43 -12.39
C VAL A 162 -1.75 0.72 -12.16
N ARG A 163 -1.78 -0.52 -11.63
CA ARG A 163 -0.58 -1.28 -11.30
C ARG A 163 -0.76 -2.79 -11.48
N TYR A 164 0.05 -3.43 -12.33
CA TYR A 164 -0.01 -4.90 -12.54
C TYR A 164 0.26 -5.72 -11.29
N SER A 165 1.00 -5.17 -10.33
CA SER A 165 1.26 -5.82 -9.05
C SER A 165 -0.02 -5.99 -8.20
N SER A 166 -1.12 -5.35 -8.57
CA SER A 166 -2.46 -5.63 -8.02
C SER A 166 -2.97 -7.04 -8.37
N LEU A 167 -2.28 -7.80 -9.23
CA LEU A 167 -2.52 -9.23 -9.43
C LEU A 167 -2.48 -10.02 -8.10
N PHE A 168 -1.58 -9.66 -7.19
CA PHE A 168 -1.52 -10.27 -5.86
C PHE A 168 -2.76 -9.97 -5.02
N ILE A 169 -3.38 -8.80 -5.21
CA ILE A 169 -4.62 -8.42 -4.54
C ILE A 169 -5.78 -9.23 -5.12
N ILE A 170 -5.85 -9.39 -6.45
CA ILE A 170 -6.86 -10.24 -7.10
C ILE A 170 -6.77 -11.67 -6.60
N GLY A 171 -5.56 -12.25 -6.63
CA GLY A 171 -5.31 -13.61 -6.13
C GLY A 171 -5.63 -13.76 -4.64
N GLY A 172 -5.19 -12.82 -3.81
CA GLY A 172 -5.48 -12.80 -2.37
C GLY A 172 -6.98 -12.68 -2.07
N THR A 173 -7.71 -11.91 -2.88
CA THR A 173 -9.16 -11.73 -2.77
C THR A 173 -9.91 -13.02 -3.06
N GLY A 174 -9.59 -13.69 -4.17
CA GLY A 174 -10.19 -14.98 -4.52
C GLY A 174 -9.84 -16.07 -3.49
N LEU A 175 -8.57 -16.15 -3.09
CA LEU A 175 -8.09 -17.15 -2.14
C LEU A 175 -8.72 -16.95 -0.75
N PHE A 176 -8.89 -15.72 -0.28
CA PHE A 176 -9.63 -15.44 0.95
C PHE A 176 -11.07 -15.98 0.89
N GLY A 177 -11.76 -15.76 -0.23
CA GLY A 177 -13.09 -16.31 -0.46
C GLY A 177 -13.12 -17.85 -0.39
N LEU A 178 -12.12 -18.51 -0.97
CA LEU A 178 -12.00 -19.99 -0.93
C LEU A 178 -11.72 -20.52 0.48
N VAL A 179 -10.80 -19.90 1.23
CA VAL A 179 -10.47 -20.30 2.61
C VAL A 179 -11.71 -20.19 3.52
N PHE A 180 -12.52 -19.14 3.34
CA PHE A 180 -13.72 -18.90 4.12
C PHE A 180 -15.01 -19.31 3.40
N TYR A 181 -14.98 -20.32 2.51
CA TYR A 181 -16.11 -20.65 1.62
C TYR A 181 -17.46 -20.87 2.32
N LYS A 182 -17.45 -21.30 3.59
CA LYS A 182 -18.67 -21.53 4.38
C LYS A 182 -19.37 -20.24 4.83
N ARG A 183 -18.73 -19.08 4.67
CA ARG A 183 -19.25 -17.78 5.11
C ARG A 183 -20.12 -17.13 4.04
N LYS A 184 -21.15 -16.39 4.45
CA LYS A 184 -22.07 -15.68 3.54
C LYS A 184 -21.34 -14.69 2.61
N TYR A 185 -20.28 -14.06 3.10
CA TYR A 185 -19.49 -13.10 2.33
C TYR A 185 -18.54 -13.75 1.31
N ALA A 186 -18.30 -15.07 1.37
CA ALA A 186 -17.29 -15.74 0.54
C ALA A 186 -17.62 -15.67 -0.96
N SER A 187 -18.90 -15.82 -1.32
CA SER A 187 -19.34 -15.82 -2.71
C SER A 187 -18.94 -14.53 -3.46
N PRO A 188 -19.20 -13.31 -2.92
CA PRO A 188 -18.68 -12.07 -3.50
C PRO A 188 -17.16 -12.05 -3.74
N PHE A 189 -16.36 -12.56 -2.80
CA PHE A 189 -14.90 -12.60 -2.92
C PHE A 189 -14.43 -13.56 -4.02
N ILE A 190 -14.98 -14.78 -4.06
CA ILE A 190 -14.66 -15.79 -5.07
C ILE A 190 -15.03 -15.29 -6.47
N ILE A 191 -16.26 -14.82 -6.64
CA ILE A 191 -16.76 -14.36 -7.95
C ILE A 191 -15.95 -13.17 -8.44
N SER A 192 -15.67 -12.18 -7.58
CA SER A 192 -14.88 -11.01 -7.96
C SER A 192 -13.42 -11.38 -8.28
N GLY A 193 -12.85 -12.35 -7.55
CA GLY A 193 -11.52 -12.89 -7.83
C GLY A 193 -11.46 -13.59 -9.19
N ILE A 194 -12.47 -14.40 -9.54
CA ILE A 194 -12.56 -15.06 -10.85
C ILE A 194 -12.70 -14.01 -11.95
N ILE A 195 -13.63 -13.06 -11.83
CA ILE A 195 -13.83 -12.01 -12.84
C ILE A 195 -12.55 -11.17 -13.00
N GLY A 196 -11.89 -10.82 -11.90
CA GLY A 196 -10.59 -10.13 -11.93
C GLY A 196 -9.51 -10.95 -12.64
N GLY A 197 -9.43 -12.25 -12.36
CA GLY A 197 -8.51 -13.17 -13.04
C GLY A 197 -8.80 -13.28 -14.55
N THR A 198 -10.06 -13.44 -14.93
CA THR A 198 -10.51 -13.43 -16.33
C THR A 198 -10.17 -12.11 -17.01
N PHE A 199 -10.37 -10.97 -16.33
CA PHE A 199 -9.99 -9.66 -16.85
C PHE A 199 -8.48 -9.58 -17.13
N VAL A 200 -7.62 -10.07 -16.23
CA VAL A 200 -6.17 -10.10 -16.45
C VAL A 200 -5.80 -10.92 -17.69
N VAL A 201 -6.41 -12.11 -17.84
CA VAL A 201 -6.16 -12.98 -18.99
C VAL A 201 -6.61 -12.32 -20.29
N LEU A 202 -7.82 -11.75 -20.31
CA LEU A 202 -8.35 -11.03 -21.47
C LEU A 202 -7.53 -9.78 -21.78
N TYR A 203 -7.09 -9.04 -20.77
CA TYR A 203 -6.26 -7.85 -20.94
C TYR A 203 -4.91 -8.20 -21.56
N LYS A 204 -4.30 -9.33 -21.17
CA LYS A 204 -3.09 -9.83 -21.84
C LYS A 204 -3.35 -10.06 -23.33
N PHE A 205 -4.34 -10.87 -23.68
CA PHE A 205 -4.58 -11.27 -25.07
C PHE A 205 -5.11 -10.15 -25.96
N LEU A 206 -6.01 -9.31 -25.46
CA LEU A 206 -6.70 -8.29 -26.25
C LEU A 206 -5.94 -6.97 -26.30
N PHE A 207 -5.07 -6.69 -25.32
CA PHE A 207 -4.37 -5.41 -25.23
C PHE A 207 -2.84 -5.59 -25.31
N ILE A 208 -2.24 -6.37 -24.41
CA ILE A 208 -0.76 -6.50 -24.38
C ILE A 208 -0.25 -7.15 -25.67
N ASP A 209 -0.81 -8.30 -26.05
CA ASP A 209 -0.37 -9.04 -27.22
C ASP A 209 -0.69 -8.30 -28.54
N TYR A 210 -1.79 -7.52 -28.57
CA TYR A 210 -2.16 -6.70 -29.74
C TYR A 210 -1.17 -5.55 -29.99
N PHE A 211 -0.69 -4.89 -28.94
CA PHE A 211 0.23 -3.74 -29.07
C PHE A 211 1.71 -4.14 -28.96
N ASN A 212 2.02 -5.34 -28.49
CA ASN A 212 3.39 -5.83 -28.37
C ASN A 212 3.44 -7.36 -28.52
N GLU A 213 3.47 -7.83 -29.77
CA GLU A 213 3.50 -9.25 -30.12
C GLU A 213 4.72 -10.00 -29.54
N ASN A 214 5.84 -9.31 -29.35
CA ASN A 214 7.09 -9.89 -28.82
C ASN A 214 7.30 -9.67 -27.32
N TYR A 215 6.34 -9.08 -26.59
CA TYR A 215 6.48 -8.77 -25.16
C TYR A 215 6.93 -9.97 -24.34
N VAL A 216 6.33 -11.14 -24.60
CA VAL A 216 6.64 -12.37 -23.88
C VAL A 216 8.06 -12.83 -24.19
N ASN A 217 8.52 -12.71 -25.43
CA ASN A 217 9.87 -13.12 -25.83
C ASN A 217 10.93 -12.18 -25.23
N GLU A 218 10.73 -10.87 -25.27
CA GLU A 218 11.63 -9.87 -24.69
C GLU A 218 11.64 -9.93 -23.14
N ALA A 219 10.48 -10.13 -22.51
CA ALA A 219 10.38 -10.28 -21.06
C ALA A 219 10.97 -11.61 -20.57
N LEU A 220 10.83 -12.69 -21.35
CA LEU A 220 11.44 -13.99 -21.04
C LEU A 220 12.95 -13.97 -21.28
N GLU A 221 13.47 -13.22 -22.26
CA GLU A 221 14.92 -13.02 -22.44
C GLU A 221 15.57 -12.37 -21.20
N ILE A 222 14.89 -11.42 -20.56
CA ILE A 222 15.35 -10.80 -19.29
C ILE A 222 15.12 -11.75 -18.09
N GLY A 223 14.16 -12.68 -18.19
CA GLY A 223 13.70 -13.58 -17.14
C GLY A 223 14.39 -14.95 -17.07
N LEU A 224 15.46 -15.20 -17.84
CA LEU A 224 16.21 -16.47 -17.90
C LEU A 224 17.02 -16.78 -16.61
N HIS A 225 16.51 -16.44 -15.43
CA HIS A 225 17.06 -16.97 -14.19
C HIS A 225 16.46 -18.36 -13.92
N PRO A 226 17.28 -19.38 -13.64
CA PRO A 226 16.77 -20.70 -13.30
C PRO A 226 15.87 -20.61 -12.07
N THR A 227 14.81 -21.41 -12.01
CA THR A 227 13.83 -21.40 -10.91
C THR A 227 14.47 -21.54 -9.54
N SER A 228 15.57 -22.29 -9.44
CA SER A 228 16.37 -22.43 -8.22
C SER A 228 16.92 -21.09 -7.71
N ARG A 229 17.38 -20.22 -8.61
CA ARG A 229 17.87 -18.88 -8.28
C ARG A 229 16.73 -17.93 -7.93
N LEU A 230 15.63 -17.97 -8.70
CA LEU A 230 14.43 -17.18 -8.41
C LEU A 230 13.83 -17.51 -7.03
N LEU A 231 13.86 -18.78 -6.61
CA LEU A 231 13.36 -19.18 -5.29
C LEU A 231 14.23 -18.60 -4.15
N ILE A 232 15.55 -18.61 -4.32
CA ILE A 232 16.50 -18.00 -3.38
C ILE A 232 16.29 -16.49 -3.32
N GLU A 233 16.18 -15.83 -4.47
CA GLU A 233 15.93 -14.38 -4.58
C GLU A 233 14.56 -14.00 -4.00
N LEU A 234 13.53 -14.84 -4.16
CA LEU A 234 12.24 -14.66 -3.53
C LEU A 234 12.36 -14.71 -2.00
N LEU A 235 13.06 -15.70 -1.46
CA LEU A 235 13.21 -15.89 -0.02
C LEU A 235 14.07 -14.77 0.60
N GLN A 236 15.16 -14.38 -0.07
CA GLN A 236 15.94 -13.20 0.30
C GLN A 236 15.07 -11.93 0.21
N GLY A 237 14.30 -11.76 -0.88
CA GLY A 237 13.37 -10.66 -1.06
C GLY A 237 12.32 -10.55 0.05
N LEU A 238 11.83 -11.69 0.55
CA LEU A 238 10.92 -11.73 1.70
C LEU A 238 11.63 -11.33 2.99
N CYS A 239 12.79 -11.93 3.30
CA CYS A 239 13.55 -11.61 4.51
C CYS A 239 13.99 -10.13 4.55
N THR A 240 14.37 -9.57 3.42
CA THR A 240 14.75 -8.14 3.31
C THR A 240 13.56 -7.21 3.50
N SER A 241 12.37 -7.60 3.05
CA SER A 241 11.15 -6.78 3.18
C SER A 241 10.73 -6.55 4.64
N PHE A 242 11.14 -7.42 5.56
CA PHE A 242 10.86 -7.33 6.99
C PHE A 242 12.09 -7.01 7.85
N ASN A 243 13.20 -6.60 7.21
CA ASN A 243 14.40 -6.20 7.94
C ASN A 243 14.61 -4.68 7.88
N PRO A 244 14.49 -3.96 9.03
CA PRO A 244 14.75 -2.52 9.08
C PRO A 244 16.22 -2.14 8.80
N PHE A 245 17.14 -3.10 8.89
CA PHE A 245 18.58 -2.92 8.68
C PHE A 245 19.03 -3.25 7.26
N ILE A 246 18.11 -3.44 6.31
CA ILE A 246 18.49 -3.84 4.96
C ILE A 246 19.40 -2.83 4.26
N HIS A 247 19.29 -1.54 4.57
CA HIS A 247 20.16 -0.51 4.00
C HIS A 247 21.63 -0.62 4.44
N ILE A 248 21.96 -1.51 5.40
CA ILE A 248 23.31 -1.80 5.87
C ILE A 248 23.92 -2.99 5.10
N SER A 249 23.14 -3.70 4.27
CA SER A 249 23.67 -4.83 3.48
C SER A 249 24.67 -4.34 2.43
N ASP A 250 25.81 -5.02 2.35
CA ASP A 250 26.85 -4.72 1.36
C ASP A 250 26.42 -5.22 -0.04
N PRO A 251 26.41 -4.36 -1.08
CA PRO A 251 26.13 -4.77 -2.46
C PRO A 251 27.06 -5.87 -2.98
N GLY A 252 28.29 -6.00 -2.44
CA GLY A 252 29.27 -7.02 -2.82
C GLY A 252 29.00 -8.41 -2.24
N GLY A 253 27.99 -8.56 -1.37
CA GLY A 253 27.72 -9.80 -0.64
C GLY A 253 28.61 -9.98 0.59
N GLY A 254 28.38 -11.04 1.35
CA GLY A 254 29.20 -11.37 2.54
C GLY A 254 28.43 -12.06 3.65
N ILE A 255 29.16 -12.54 4.65
CA ILE A 255 28.59 -13.22 5.84
C ILE A 255 27.62 -12.28 6.59
N ILE A 256 27.90 -10.97 6.58
CA ILE A 256 27.05 -9.95 7.19
C ILE A 256 25.67 -9.90 6.54
N ASN A 257 25.57 -10.09 5.21
CA ASN A 257 24.28 -10.09 4.51
C ASN A 257 23.43 -11.30 4.93
N TYR A 258 24.04 -12.47 5.15
CA TYR A 258 23.31 -13.63 5.67
C TYR A 258 22.78 -13.39 7.08
N ALA A 259 23.54 -12.71 7.95
CA ALA A 259 23.06 -12.31 9.28
C ALA A 259 21.89 -11.34 9.19
N ILE A 260 21.96 -10.34 8.29
CA ILE A 260 20.85 -9.42 8.00
C ILE A 260 19.63 -10.22 7.50
N TYR A 261 19.77 -11.12 6.53
CA TYR A 261 18.65 -11.95 6.08
C TYR A 261 18.08 -12.83 7.21
N GLY A 262 18.92 -13.34 8.10
CA GLY A 262 18.51 -14.08 9.29
C GLY A 262 17.64 -13.26 10.25
N ILE A 263 18.01 -12.00 10.53
CA ILE A 263 17.18 -11.07 11.32
C ILE A 263 15.81 -10.87 10.66
N GLY A 264 15.80 -10.70 9.34
CA GLY A 264 14.56 -10.60 8.56
C GLY A 264 13.66 -11.83 8.69
N PHE A 265 14.25 -13.03 8.65
CA PHE A 265 13.54 -14.29 8.85
C PHE A 265 12.96 -14.42 10.26
N ILE A 266 13.73 -14.07 11.30
CA ILE A 266 13.26 -14.07 12.69
C ILE A 266 12.08 -13.10 12.85
N ASN A 267 12.12 -11.92 12.22
CA ASN A 267 11.00 -10.98 12.22
C ASN A 267 9.75 -11.60 11.58
N ILE A 268 9.87 -12.31 10.46
CA ILE A 268 8.76 -13.04 9.85
C ILE A 268 8.17 -14.06 10.84
N LEU A 269 9.02 -14.85 11.50
CA LEU A 269 8.56 -15.84 12.49
C LEU A 269 7.87 -15.19 13.69
N ALA A 270 8.42 -14.10 14.22
CA ALA A 270 7.83 -13.35 15.32
C ALA A 270 6.44 -12.79 14.94
N ILE A 271 6.32 -12.27 13.71
CA ILE A 271 5.07 -11.79 13.13
C ILE A 271 4.04 -12.93 13.05
N VAL A 272 4.43 -14.10 12.53
CA VAL A 272 3.57 -15.30 12.45
C VAL A 272 3.13 -15.74 13.85
N TYR A 273 4.05 -15.79 14.82
CA TYR A 273 3.75 -16.15 16.20
C TYR A 273 2.72 -15.22 16.84
N VAL A 274 2.89 -13.89 16.70
CA VAL A 274 1.93 -12.90 17.19
C VAL A 274 0.54 -13.14 16.57
N PHE A 275 0.46 -13.49 15.28
CA PHE A 275 -0.84 -13.75 14.63
C PHE A 275 -1.55 -14.98 15.16
N ILE A 276 -0.81 -16.07 15.40
CA ILE A 276 -1.36 -17.29 16.00
C ILE A 276 -1.87 -16.99 17.41
N LYS A 277 -1.12 -16.20 18.19
CA LYS A 277 -1.43 -15.89 19.59
C LYS A 277 -2.64 -14.96 19.77
N TYR A 278 -2.76 -13.91 18.96
CA TYR A 278 -3.71 -12.81 19.21
C TYR A 278 -5.05 -12.90 18.44
N ARG A 279 -5.31 -13.98 17.69
CA ARG A 279 -6.52 -14.22 16.86
C ARG A 279 -7.05 -12.97 16.13
N LEU A 280 -6.68 -12.88 14.86
CA LEU A 280 -7.07 -11.80 13.96
C LEU A 280 -8.58 -11.78 13.68
N THR A 281 -9.16 -10.60 13.48
CA THR A 281 -10.52 -10.48 12.91
C THR A 281 -10.58 -10.99 11.47
N GLU A 282 -11.78 -11.25 10.96
CA GLU A 282 -11.96 -11.65 9.55
C GLU A 282 -11.51 -10.54 8.59
N THR A 283 -11.78 -9.27 8.91
CA THR A 283 -11.26 -8.12 8.15
C THR A 283 -9.74 -8.06 8.20
N GLU A 284 -9.12 -8.19 9.38
CA GLU A 284 -7.65 -8.21 9.48
C GLU A 284 -7.07 -9.38 8.71
N THR A 285 -7.63 -10.58 8.84
CA THR A 285 -7.23 -11.78 8.09
C THR A 285 -7.30 -11.52 6.58
N PHE A 286 -8.35 -10.86 6.09
CA PHE A 286 -8.45 -10.45 4.69
C PHE A 286 -7.32 -9.49 4.27
N LEU A 287 -7.04 -8.50 5.11
CA LEU A 287 -5.91 -7.58 4.89
C LEU A 287 -4.59 -8.33 4.75
N HIS A 288 -4.42 -9.48 5.43
CA HIS A 288 -3.24 -10.34 5.29
C HIS A 288 -3.15 -11.05 3.94
N PHE A 289 -4.25 -11.58 3.43
CA PHE A 289 -4.25 -12.26 2.14
C PHE A 289 -3.87 -11.32 0.99
N CYS A 290 -4.21 -10.04 1.10
CA CYS A 290 -3.90 -9.04 0.08
C CYS A 290 -2.46 -8.48 0.17
N ARG A 291 -1.60 -8.98 1.08
CA ARG A 291 -0.27 -8.40 1.39
C ARG A 291 0.84 -8.67 0.38
N GLY A 292 0.63 -9.47 -0.66
CA GLY A 292 1.70 -10.04 -1.51
C GLY A 292 2.59 -9.05 -2.29
N ASN A 293 2.54 -7.76 -2.01
CA ASN A 293 3.15 -6.71 -2.82
C ASN A 293 3.91 -5.69 -1.95
N ARG A 294 5.19 -5.44 -2.27
CA ARG A 294 6.22 -4.82 -1.39
C ARG A 294 5.83 -3.44 -0.82
N HIS A 295 5.00 -2.65 -1.53
CA HIS A 295 4.52 -1.34 -1.06
C HIS A 295 3.18 -1.38 -0.33
N TYR A 296 2.30 -2.30 -0.73
CA TYR A 296 1.07 -2.57 0.01
C TYR A 296 1.39 -3.22 1.36
N LEU A 297 2.47 -3.99 1.42
CA LEU A 297 3.04 -4.54 2.66
C LEU A 297 3.17 -3.46 3.74
N PHE A 298 3.67 -2.27 3.39
CA PHE A 298 3.81 -1.15 4.32
C PHE A 298 2.45 -0.53 4.69
N LEU A 299 1.57 -0.26 3.71
CA LEU A 299 0.21 0.25 3.97
C LEU A 299 -0.59 -0.67 4.91
N PHE A 300 -0.60 -1.98 4.61
CA PHE A 300 -1.31 -2.99 5.38
C PHE A 300 -0.65 -3.26 6.74
N HIS A 301 0.68 -3.22 6.84
CA HIS A 301 1.38 -3.40 8.12
C HIS A 301 1.20 -2.20 9.05
N THR A 302 1.23 -0.97 8.54
CA THR A 302 0.99 0.24 9.34
C THR A 302 -0.46 0.35 9.79
N VAL A 303 -1.45 0.19 8.90
CA VAL A 303 -2.88 0.16 9.29
C VAL A 303 -3.15 -0.93 10.33
N PHE A 304 -2.49 -2.09 10.19
CA PHE A 304 -2.60 -3.21 11.11
C PHE A 304 -1.98 -2.94 12.49
N LEU A 305 -0.78 -2.36 12.58
CA LEU A 305 -0.17 -2.00 13.86
C LEU A 305 -1.01 -0.98 14.64
N PHE A 306 -1.70 -0.08 13.95
CA PHE A 306 -2.62 0.87 14.59
C PHE A 306 -3.95 0.23 15.01
N SER A 307 -4.50 -0.74 14.25
CA SER A 307 -5.71 -1.50 14.64
C SER A 307 -5.54 -2.26 15.96
N GLN A 308 -4.38 -2.91 16.15
CA GLN A 308 -4.06 -3.67 17.37
C GLN A 308 -4.00 -2.79 18.63
N ARG A 309 -3.65 -1.50 18.51
CA ARG A 309 -3.53 -0.58 19.66
C ARG A 309 -4.88 -0.23 20.31
N TYR A 310 -6.00 -0.44 19.61
CA TYR A 310 -7.35 -0.27 20.17
C TYR A 310 -7.90 -1.53 20.86
N ARG A 311 -7.16 -2.65 20.83
CA ARG A 311 -7.50 -3.89 21.54
C ARG A 311 -6.71 -4.13 22.81
N LEU A 312 -5.69 -3.32 23.09
CA LEU A 312 -5.18 -3.27 24.46
C LEU A 312 -6.34 -2.76 25.32
N PRO A 313 -6.79 -3.53 26.33
CA PRO A 313 -7.80 -3.01 27.24
C PRO A 313 -7.28 -1.65 27.71
N ALA A 314 -8.15 -0.64 27.69
CA ALA A 314 -7.96 0.52 28.54
C ALA A 314 -7.57 -0.06 29.90
N ALA A 315 -6.32 0.17 30.33
CA ALA A 315 -5.87 -0.22 31.64
C ALA A 315 -6.75 0.54 32.63
N GLY A 316 -7.88 -0.07 32.99
CA GLY A 316 -8.63 0.29 34.16
C GLY A 316 -7.71 0.10 35.35
N SER A 317 -7.82 1.04 36.29
CA SER A 317 -7.19 1.03 37.60
C SER A 317 -5.66 0.94 37.62
N PHE A 318 -4.99 2.03 37.29
CA PHE A 318 -3.88 2.47 38.15
C PHE A 318 -4.29 3.81 38.76
N GLN A 319 -4.49 3.80 40.08
CA GLN A 319 -4.70 5.00 40.88
C GLN A 319 -3.55 6.00 40.65
N PRO A 320 -3.83 7.31 40.55
CA PRO A 320 -2.80 8.32 40.40
C PRO A 320 -2.20 8.65 41.77
N SER A 321 -1.36 7.76 42.30
CA SER A 321 -0.53 8.05 43.47
C SER A 321 0.66 7.10 43.48
N GLY A 322 1.79 7.54 42.93
CA GLY A 322 3.03 6.72 43.03
C GLY A 322 4.08 6.88 41.93
N MET A 323 3.95 7.80 40.98
CA MET A 323 5.03 8.08 40.00
C MET A 323 5.30 9.59 39.84
N ALA A 324 5.23 10.32 40.96
CA ALA A 324 5.85 11.64 41.10
C ALA A 324 7.11 11.60 41.99
N GLY A 325 7.41 10.46 42.65
CA GLY A 325 8.56 10.32 43.56
C GLY A 325 9.83 9.73 42.94
N VAL A 326 9.73 8.95 41.86
CA VAL A 326 10.87 8.18 41.33
C VAL A 326 11.76 9.00 40.37
N PHE A 327 11.31 10.17 39.92
CA PHE A 327 12.12 11.10 39.11
C PHE A 327 12.79 12.22 39.92
N GLN A 328 12.52 12.31 41.23
CA GLN A 328 13.16 13.28 42.13
C GLN A 328 14.35 12.71 42.91
N GLU A 329 14.46 11.38 43.07
CA GLU A 329 15.59 10.74 43.77
C GLU A 329 16.86 10.54 42.92
N ILE A 330 16.82 10.83 41.61
CA ILE A 330 17.99 10.71 40.71
C ILE A 330 18.69 12.07 40.49
N ILE A 331 18.10 13.18 40.94
CA ILE A 331 18.63 14.55 40.72
C ILE A 331 19.03 15.26 42.03
N SER A 332 18.78 14.67 43.20
CA SER A 332 19.20 15.24 44.49
C SER A 332 19.72 14.16 45.46
N GLY A 333 21.01 13.86 45.36
CA GLY A 333 21.78 13.08 46.35
C GLY A 333 23.25 13.53 46.34
N PRO A 334 23.88 13.81 47.49
CA PRO A 334 25.04 14.70 47.58
C PRO A 334 26.40 14.02 47.34
N PHE A 335 27.26 14.76 46.63
CA PHE A 335 28.73 14.82 46.63
C PHE A 335 29.54 13.68 47.30
N ALA A 336 30.35 13.02 46.47
CA ALA A 336 31.81 12.94 46.65
C ALA A 336 32.48 13.17 45.28
#